data_AF-A0A924S8J5-F1
#
_entry.id   AF-A0A924S8J5-F1
#
_cell.length_a   1.000
_cell.length_b   1.000
_cell.length_c   1.000
_cell.angle_alpha   90.00
_cell.angle_beta   90.00
_cell.angle_gamma   90.00
#
_symmetry.space_group_name_H-M   'P 1'
#
loop_
_entity.id
_entity.type
_entity.pdbx_description
1 polymer ?
#
loop_
_entity_poly.entity_id
_entity_poly.type
_entity_poly.pdbx_seq_one_letter_code
_entity_poly.pdbx_strand_id
1 'polypeptide(L)'
;MNLLGVIGDVLWILSLSIMAGASRMAWGKIGKDVKLPVLWSPAGATVWRASRGAALIALPAATFLLSLWLMAESRKPAGLDVAIILLCVRAILAAIFAVVHLTQVRRALNQLAEEGQIKL
;
A
#
# COMPACT_ATOMS: atom_id res chain seq x y z
N MET A 1 -24.02 -9.43 -10.49
CA MET A 1 -22.59 -9.05 -10.40
C MET A 1 -22.21 -8.40 -11.72
N ASN A 2 -21.66 -7.18 -11.69
CA ASN A 2 -21.26 -6.44 -12.91
C ASN A 2 -19.78 -6.75 -13.22
N LEU A 3 -19.47 -7.02 -14.50
CA LEU A 3 -18.10 -7.28 -14.97
C LEU A 3 -17.11 -6.17 -14.56
N LEU A 4 -17.54 -4.91 -14.64
CA LEU A 4 -16.73 -3.74 -14.23
C LEU A 4 -16.31 -3.84 -12.75
N GLY A 5 -17.23 -4.27 -11.88
CA GLY A 5 -16.94 -4.46 -10.45
C GLY A 5 -15.90 -5.56 -10.22
N VAL A 6 -16.01 -6.67 -10.94
CA VAL A 6 -15.06 -7.80 -10.86
C VAL A 6 -13.67 -7.38 -11.29
N ILE A 7 -13.54 -6.64 -12.40
CA ILE A 7 -12.24 -6.10 -12.84
C ILE A 7 -11.64 -5.21 -11.74
N GLY A 8 -12.45 -4.34 -11.15
CA GLY A 8 -12.04 -3.52 -10.02
C GLY A 8 -11.52 -4.35 -8.85
N ASP A 9 -12.25 -5.38 -8.44
CA ASP A 9 -11.85 -6.27 -7.32
C ASP A 9 -10.51 -6.98 -7.60
N VAL A 10 -10.30 -7.49 -8.83
CA VAL A 10 -9.03 -8.11 -9.22
C VAL A 10 -7.86 -7.15 -9.09
N LEU A 11 -8.01 -5.90 -9.54
CA LEU A 11 -6.94 -4.89 -9.45
C LEU A 11 -6.57 -4.58 -8.00
N TRP A 12 -7.56 -4.51 -7.10
CA TRP A 12 -7.31 -4.29 -5.68
C TRP A 12 -6.65 -5.50 -5.00
N ILE A 13 -7.05 -6.72 -5.35
CA ILE A 13 -6.39 -7.95 -4.86
C ILE A 13 -4.93 -7.98 -5.29
N LEU A 14 -4.63 -7.65 -6.55
CA LEU A 14 -3.26 -7.58 -7.06
C LEU A 14 -2.44 -6.52 -6.30
N SER A 15 -2.98 -5.31 -6.13
CA SER A 15 -2.33 -4.24 -5.38
C SER A 15 -2.02 -4.66 -3.94
N LEU A 16 -2.99 -5.19 -3.21
CA LEU A 16 -2.81 -5.66 -1.84
C LEU A 16 -1.82 -6.82 -1.75
N SER A 17 -1.81 -7.73 -2.72
CA SER A 17 -0.85 -8.83 -2.79
C SER A 17 0.58 -8.35 -2.97
N ILE A 18 0.79 -7.35 -3.84
CA ILE A 18 2.08 -6.68 -4.03
C ILE A 18 2.53 -6.03 -2.72
N MET A 19 1.64 -5.28 -2.07
CA MET A 19 1.95 -4.60 -0.82
C MET A 19 2.30 -5.60 0.30
N ALA A 20 1.54 -6.69 0.43
CA ALA A 20 1.79 -7.75 1.40
C ALA A 20 3.10 -8.48 1.11
N GLY A 21 3.41 -8.75 -0.16
CA GLY A 21 4.68 -9.34 -0.58
C GLY A 21 5.87 -8.47 -0.23
N ALA A 22 5.79 -7.16 -0.50
CA ALA A 22 6.82 -6.20 -0.14
C ALA A 22 7.01 -6.11 1.38
N SER A 23 5.91 -6.05 2.14
CA SER A 23 5.94 -6.06 3.61
C SER A 23 6.57 -7.33 4.15
N ARG A 24 6.21 -8.51 3.62
CA ARG A 24 6.78 -9.80 4.04
C ARG A 24 8.28 -9.87 3.75
N MET A 25 8.72 -9.41 2.58
CA MET A 25 10.13 -9.35 2.21
C MET A 25 10.92 -8.44 3.16
N ALA A 26 10.42 -7.23 3.43
CA ALA A 26 11.04 -6.31 4.38
C ALA A 26 11.06 -6.87 5.81
N TRP A 27 9.99 -7.57 6.22
CA TRP A 27 9.85 -8.12 7.55
C TRP A 27 10.98 -9.07 7.94
N GLY A 28 11.44 -9.89 6.98
CA GLY A 28 12.54 -10.83 7.17
C GLY A 28 13.92 -10.16 7.30
N LYS A 29 14.09 -8.96 6.75
CA LYS A 29 15.37 -8.22 6.77
C LYS A 29 15.55 -7.36 8.02
N ILE A 30 14.46 -7.02 8.72
CA ILE A 30 14.47 -6.01 9.78
C ILE A 30 14.42 -6.69 11.15
N GLY A 31 15.39 -6.36 12.01
CA GLY A 31 15.43 -6.81 13.40
C GLY A 31 14.21 -6.37 14.21
N LYS A 32 13.87 -7.10 15.27
CA LYS A 32 12.64 -6.85 16.07
C LYS A 32 12.63 -5.48 16.74
N ASP A 33 13.81 -4.97 17.13
CA ASP A 33 13.97 -3.70 17.86
C ASP A 33 14.26 -2.51 16.93
N VAL A 34 14.40 -2.75 15.63
CA VAL A 34 14.68 -1.71 14.64
C VAL A 34 13.39 -0.97 14.28
N LYS A 35 13.41 0.36 14.43
CA LYS A 35 12.31 1.23 14.01
C LYS A 35 12.50 1.66 12.56
N LEU A 36 11.46 1.50 11.74
CA LEU A 36 11.49 1.90 10.34
C LEU A 36 11.14 3.37 10.19
N PRO A 37 11.87 4.13 9.36
CA PRO A 37 11.41 5.44 8.91
C PRO A 37 10.13 5.28 8.08
N VAL A 38 9.12 6.09 8.43
CA VAL A 38 7.79 6.08 7.78
C VAL A 38 7.43 7.44 7.19
N LEU A 39 8.07 8.50 7.66
CA LEU A 39 7.85 9.86 7.18
C LEU A 39 9.18 10.58 7.03
N TRP A 40 9.30 11.35 5.94
CA TRP A 40 10.49 12.13 5.62
C TRP A 40 10.11 13.56 5.30
N SER A 41 11.00 14.48 5.62
CA SER A 41 10.91 15.87 5.20
C SER A 41 11.22 15.99 3.70
N PRO A 42 10.85 17.11 3.05
CA PRO A 42 11.27 17.40 1.68
C PRO A 42 12.80 17.39 1.51
N ALA A 43 13.55 17.74 2.56
CA ALA A 43 15.02 17.70 2.60
C ALA A 43 15.58 16.28 2.76
N GLY A 44 14.75 15.25 2.90
CA GLY A 44 15.17 13.86 2.98
C GLY A 44 15.36 13.31 4.40
N ALA A 45 15.43 14.17 5.42
CA ALA A 45 15.59 13.75 6.81
C ALA A 45 14.34 13.01 7.33
N THR A 46 14.53 11.94 8.10
CA THR A 46 13.43 11.20 8.74
C THR A 46 12.75 12.07 9.79
N VAL A 47 11.44 12.27 9.62
CA VAL A 47 10.59 12.97 10.59
C VAL A 47 10.04 12.01 11.62
N TRP A 48 9.68 10.79 11.18
CA TRP A 48 9.06 9.82 12.08
C TRP A 48 9.48 8.38 11.78
N ARG A 49 9.67 7.61 12.85
CA ARG A 49 9.95 6.17 12.82
C ARG A 49 8.91 5.40 13.61
N ALA A 50 8.48 4.26 13.08
CA ALA A 50 7.50 3.38 13.71
C ALA A 50 8.06 1.97 13.90
N SER A 51 7.39 1.16 14.73
CA SER A 51 7.72 -0.26 14.85
C SER A 51 7.51 -0.96 13.51
N ARG A 52 8.25 -2.05 13.26
CA ARG A 52 8.13 -2.87 12.04
C ARG A 52 6.68 -3.25 11.72
N GLY A 53 5.91 -3.63 12.73
CA GLY A 53 4.49 -3.96 12.58
C GLY A 53 3.67 -2.78 12.06
N ALA A 54 3.73 -1.65 12.75
CA ALA A 54 2.97 -0.47 12.35
C ALA A 54 3.39 0.04 10.96
N ALA A 55 4.71 0.14 10.70
CA ALA A 55 5.25 0.67 9.46
C ALA A 55 4.86 -0.16 8.22
N LEU A 56 4.86 -1.50 8.34
CA LEU A 56 4.63 -2.40 7.21
C LEU A 56 3.17 -2.80 7.01
N ILE A 57 2.32 -2.70 8.05
CA ILE A 57 0.91 -3.15 7.99
C ILE A 57 -0.06 -1.98 7.88
N ALA A 58 0.24 -0.80 8.43
CA ALA A 58 -0.72 0.29 8.50
C ALA A 58 -1.25 0.70 7.11
N LEU A 59 -0.36 0.91 6.14
CA LEU A 59 -0.77 1.30 4.80
C LEU A 59 -1.54 0.18 4.07
N PRO A 60 -1.07 -1.10 4.01
CA PRO A 60 -1.87 -2.19 3.46
C PRO A 60 -3.25 -2.37 4.12
N ALA A 61 -3.33 -2.22 5.45
CA ALA A 61 -4.58 -2.34 6.18
C ALA A 61 -5.56 -1.20 5.84
N ALA A 62 -5.08 0.05 5.78
CA ALA A 62 -5.88 1.19 5.36
C ALA A 62 -6.37 1.04 3.92
N THR A 63 -5.48 0.61 3.01
CA THR A 63 -5.81 0.30 1.62
C THR A 63 -6.87 -0.81 1.54
N PHE A 64 -6.76 -1.87 2.35
CA PHE A 64 -7.77 -2.92 2.38
C PHE A 64 -9.16 -2.40 2.80
N LEU A 65 -9.24 -1.59 3.86
CA LEU A 65 -10.51 -1.00 4.29
C LEU A 65 -11.12 -0.09 3.21
N LEU A 66 -10.29 0.72 2.55
CA LEU A 66 -10.72 1.56 1.44
C LEU A 66 -11.23 0.71 0.25
N SER A 67 -10.59 -0.42 -0.03
CA SER A 67 -11.01 -1.36 -1.07
C SER A 67 -12.42 -1.91 -0.83
N LEU A 68 -12.72 -2.25 0.43
CA LEU A 68 -14.02 -2.79 0.85
C LEU A 68 -15.11 -1.74 0.73
N TRP A 69 -14.81 -0.50 1.15
CA TRP A 69 -15.75 0.61 1.01
C TRP A 69 -16.08 0.90 -0.45
N LEU A 70 -15.06 1.02 -1.31
CA LEU A 70 -15.28 1.21 -2.76
C LEU A 70 -15.97 0.01 -3.41
N MET A 71 -15.79 -1.20 -2.88
CA MET A 71 -16.45 -2.40 -3.39
C MET A 71 -17.95 -2.32 -3.08
N ALA A 72 -18.31 -1.94 -1.86
CA ALA A 72 -19.70 -1.72 -1.47
C ALA A 72 -20.34 -0.62 -2.34
N GLU A 73 -19.63 0.48 -2.59
CA GLU A 73 -20.12 1.58 -3.44
C GLU A 73 -20.36 1.12 -4.88
N SER A 74 -19.43 0.36 -5.47
CA SER A 74 -19.53 -0.14 -6.85
C SER A 74 -20.67 -1.13 -7.08
N ARG A 75 -21.26 -1.68 -6.01
CA ARG A 75 -22.37 -2.64 -6.07
C ARG A 75 -23.74 -1.96 -6.01
N LYS A 76 -23.80 -0.65 -5.72
CA LYS A 76 -25.06 0.10 -5.73
C LYS A 76 -25.59 0.22 -7.17
N PRO A 77 -26.92 0.31 -7.36
CA PRO A 77 -27.49 0.60 -8.67
C PRO A 77 -26.99 1.95 -9.17
N ALA A 78 -26.33 1.96 -10.32
CA ALA A 78 -25.76 3.15 -10.93
C ALA A 78 -25.84 3.04 -12.47
N GLY A 79 -25.83 4.19 -13.15
CA GLY A 79 -25.69 4.25 -14.60
C GLY A 79 -24.34 3.68 -15.06
N LEU A 80 -24.26 3.28 -16.34
CA LEU A 80 -23.04 2.72 -16.92
C LEU A 80 -21.87 3.71 -16.87
N ASP A 81 -22.15 5.00 -17.09
CA ASP A 81 -21.23 6.12 -16.96
C ASP A 81 -20.59 6.17 -15.56
N VAL A 82 -21.41 6.14 -14.51
CA VAL A 82 -20.94 6.15 -13.12
C VAL A 82 -20.15 4.89 -12.80
N ALA A 83 -20.58 3.72 -13.31
CA ALA A 83 -19.86 2.46 -13.11
C ALA A 83 -18.45 2.48 -13.76
N ILE A 84 -18.29 3.10 -14.93
CA ILE A 84 -17.00 3.28 -15.60
C ILE A 84 -16.11 4.23 -14.79
N ILE A 85 -16.66 5.37 -14.34
CA ILE A 85 -15.91 6.34 -13.50
C ILE A 85 -15.41 5.66 -12.23
N LEU A 86 -16.27 4.91 -11.54
CA LEU A 86 -15.89 4.16 -10.34
C LEU A 86 -14.81 3.12 -10.61
N LEU A 87 -14.85 2.42 -11.75
CA LEU A 87 -13.79 1.50 -12.15
C LEU A 87 -12.46 2.24 -12.34
N CYS A 88 -12.45 3.35 -13.07
CA CYS A 88 -11.24 4.15 -13.31
C CYS A 88 -10.63 4.66 -12.00
N VAL A 89 -11.46 5.18 -11.09
CA VAL A 89 -11.04 5.62 -9.75
C VAL A 89 -10.42 4.44 -8.98
N ARG A 90 -11.09 3.29 -8.95
CA ARG A 90 -10.60 2.07 -8.29
C ARG A 90 -9.25 1.62 -8.86
N ALA A 91 -9.10 1.61 -10.18
CA ALA A 91 -7.89 1.19 -10.86
C ALA A 91 -6.70 2.12 -10.54
N ILE A 92 -6.90 3.43 -10.63
CA ILE A 92 -5.87 4.44 -10.34
C ILE A 92 -5.46 4.38 -8.87
N LEU A 93 -6.41 4.33 -7.95
CA LEU A 93 -6.11 4.24 -6.52
C LEU A 93 -5.33 2.97 -6.18
N ALA A 94 -5.76 1.81 -6.70
CA ALA A 94 -5.06 0.55 -6.48
C ALA A 94 -3.58 0.64 -6.92
N ALA A 95 -3.31 1.23 -8.09
CA ALA A 95 -1.96 1.44 -8.58
C ALA A 95 -1.16 2.42 -7.70
N ILE A 96 -1.75 3.55 -7.31
CA ILE A 96 -1.10 4.55 -6.45
C ILE A 96 -0.69 3.92 -5.12
N PHE A 97 -1.60 3.20 -4.43
CA PHE A 97 -1.29 2.61 -3.14
C PHE A 97 -0.18 1.56 -3.22
N ALA A 98 -0.16 0.74 -4.27
CA ALA A 98 0.92 -0.22 -4.49
C ALA A 98 2.27 0.49 -4.67
N VAL A 99 2.32 1.51 -5.53
CA VAL A 99 3.56 2.27 -5.81
C VAL A 99 4.04 3.03 -4.58
N VAL A 100 3.14 3.69 -3.85
CA VAL A 100 3.46 4.44 -2.63
C VAL A 100 4.06 3.49 -1.58
N HIS A 101 3.43 2.33 -1.34
CA HIS A 101 3.93 1.37 -0.36
C HIS A 101 5.28 0.77 -0.78
N LEU A 102 5.44 0.40 -2.05
CA LEU A 102 6.72 -0.10 -2.56
C LEU A 102 7.83 0.94 -2.41
N THR A 103 7.53 2.20 -2.71
CA THR A 103 8.48 3.31 -2.59
C THR A 103 8.84 3.57 -1.13
N GLN A 104 7.84 3.56 -0.24
CA GLN A 104 8.05 3.71 1.20
C GLN A 104 8.94 2.60 1.75
N VAL A 105 8.64 1.33 1.44
CA VAL A 105 9.42 0.17 1.91
C VAL A 105 10.85 0.23 1.35
N ARG A 106 11.01 0.49 0.05
CA ARG A 106 12.33 0.59 -0.59
C ARG A 106 13.17 1.70 0.04
N ARG A 107 12.59 2.89 0.21
CA ARG A 107 13.29 4.03 0.83
C ARG A 107 13.68 3.72 2.27
N ALA A 108 12.79 3.09 3.03
CA ALA A 108 13.08 2.72 4.41
C ALA A 108 14.20 1.68 4.51
N LEU A 109 14.20 0.65 3.66
CA LEU A 109 15.24 -0.37 3.64
C LEU A 109 16.60 0.21 3.23
N ASN A 110 16.65 1.04 2.18
CA ASN A 110 17.88 1.68 1.75
C ASN A 110 18.49 2.54 2.86
N GLN A 111 17.66 3.35 3.51
CA GLN A 111 18.13 4.18 4.62
C GLN A 111 18.64 3.33 5.79
N LEU A 112 17.95 2.26 6.16
CA LEU A 112 18.41 1.36 7.24
C LEU A 112 19.72 0.65 6.87
N ALA A 113 19.96 0.38 5.59
CA ALA A 113 21.21 -0.21 5.11
C ALA A 113 22.36 0.82 5.13
N GLU A 114 22.11 2.06 4.74
CA GLU A 114 23.06 3.18 4.87
C GLU A 114 23.44 3.44 6.33
N GLU A 115 22.49 3.26 7.25
CA GLU A 115 22.72 3.35 8.70
C GLU A 115 23.39 2.10 9.30
N GLY A 116 23.67 1.07 8.49
CA GLY A 116 24.30 -0.18 8.93
C GLY A 116 23.41 -1.06 9.81
N GLN A 117 22.11 -0.77 9.91
CA GLN A 117 21.18 -1.53 10.76
C GLN A 117 20.69 -2.82 10.12
N ILE A 118 20.74 -2.91 8.79
CA ILE A 118 20.40 -4.12 8.03
C ILE A 118 21.41 -4.35 6.91
N LYS A 119 21.47 -5.58 6.40
CA LYS A 119 22.17 -5.94 5.16
C LYS A 119 21.13 -6.20 4.07
N LEU A 120 21.29 -5.57 2.91
CA LEU A 120 20.35 -5.68 1.79
C LEU A 120 20.64 -6.89 0.91
#